data_AF-A0A8J4X2M0-F1
#
_entry.id   AF-A0A8J4X2M0-F1
#
_cell.length_a   1.000
_cell.length_b   1.000
_cell.length_c   1.000
_cell.angle_alpha   90.00
_cell.angle_beta   90.00
_cell.angle_gamma   90.00
#
_symmetry.space_group_name_H-M   'P 1'
#
loop_
_entity.id
_entity.type
_entity.pdbx_description
1 polymer ?
#
loop_
_entity_poly.entity_id
_entity_poly.type
_entity_poly.pdbx_seq_one_letter_code
_entity_poly.pdbx_strand_id
1 'polypeptide(L)'
;LMQKSWFQRKVYEWDPYFKFPNRIIATVVLSFLGVYLIVLTEQILSSWCTKMIYGPWLNYVYIFAYEPTWTTHLNYAIYTWYITSVCAAISSVINISHVMVYYRKHIKSLWAGEKQYLPKTFTLKPAVSVAGLLKYPGYQIAFTMWGYLIVHLGMFTAGMVVVYLVISPIRENGFLSWLLDLITFLYVTVYQSITPKQKVV
;
A
#
# COMPACT_ATOMS: atom_id res chain seq x y z
N LEU A 1 30.38 25.63 -6.71
CA LEU A 1 29.05 25.05 -7.00
C LEU A 1 28.87 23.83 -6.09
N MET A 2 28.01 23.90 -5.06
CA MET A 2 27.80 22.77 -4.15
C MET A 2 27.14 21.59 -4.87
N GLN A 3 27.70 20.40 -4.71
CA GLN A 3 27.17 19.17 -5.29
C GLN A 3 25.87 18.78 -4.59
N LYS A 4 24.72 19.10 -5.22
CA LYS A 4 23.39 18.70 -4.72
C LYS A 4 23.28 17.18 -4.57
N SER A 5 22.67 16.71 -3.48
CA SER A 5 22.40 15.27 -3.26
C SER A 5 21.40 14.72 -4.28
N TRP A 6 21.35 13.38 -4.46
CA TRP A 6 20.38 12.74 -5.35
C TRP A 6 18.94 13.13 -5.01
N PHE A 7 18.61 13.17 -3.72
CA PHE A 7 17.31 13.62 -3.21
C PHE A 7 17.01 15.08 -3.58
N GLN A 8 17.99 15.97 -3.41
CA GLN A 8 17.82 17.39 -3.78
C GLN A 8 17.68 17.60 -5.29
N ARG A 9 18.29 16.74 -6.12
CA ARG A 9 18.16 16.84 -7.58
C ARG A 9 16.86 16.24 -8.09
N LYS A 10 16.43 15.11 -7.53
CA LYS A 10 15.33 14.31 -8.10
C LYS A 10 13.99 14.50 -7.40
N VAL A 11 14.01 14.76 -6.09
CA VAL A 11 12.80 14.81 -5.25
C VAL A 11 12.47 16.24 -4.85
N TYR A 12 13.46 17.00 -4.37
CA TYR A 12 13.20 18.35 -3.85
C TYR A 12 14.34 19.33 -4.16
N GLU A 13 14.24 19.99 -5.31
CA GLU A 13 15.07 21.15 -5.59
C GLU A 13 14.45 22.38 -4.93
N TRP A 14 15.11 22.97 -3.93
CA TRP A 14 14.63 24.17 -3.25
C TRP A 14 14.57 25.35 -4.25
N ASP A 15 13.41 26.01 -4.34
CA ASP A 15 13.20 27.21 -5.15
C ASP A 15 12.49 28.26 -4.29
N PRO A 16 13.15 29.38 -3.98
CA PRO A 16 12.60 30.41 -3.09
C PRO A 16 11.38 31.13 -3.69
N TYR A 17 11.18 31.06 -5.00
CA TYR A 17 10.09 31.76 -5.70
C TYR A 17 8.83 30.89 -5.84
N PHE A 18 8.92 29.58 -5.60
CA PHE A 18 7.78 28.68 -5.70
C PHE A 18 7.02 28.62 -4.36
N LYS A 19 5.77 29.09 -4.36
CA LYS A 19 4.84 28.93 -3.23
C LYS A 19 3.65 28.07 -3.64
N PHE A 20 3.30 27.08 -2.81
CA PHE A 20 2.11 26.28 -3.04
C PHE A 20 0.85 27.12 -2.78
N PRO A 21 -0.21 26.98 -3.59
CA PRO A 21 -1.49 27.62 -3.29
C PRO A 21 -2.09 27.08 -1.99
N ASN A 22 -2.72 27.95 -1.18
CA ASN A 22 -3.33 27.60 0.11
C ASN A 22 -4.28 26.40 0.01
N ARG A 23 -5.05 26.31 -1.08
CA ARG A 23 -5.98 25.19 -1.35
C ARG A 23 -5.25 23.84 -1.42
N ILE A 24 -4.08 23.78 -2.06
CA ILE A 24 -3.32 22.54 -2.24
C ILE A 24 -2.71 22.11 -0.91
N ILE A 25 -2.15 23.06 -0.16
CA ILE A 25 -1.62 22.79 1.19
C ILE A 25 -2.73 22.25 2.09
N ALA A 26 -3.90 22.92 2.12
CA ALA A 26 -5.05 22.47 2.90
C ALA A 26 -5.51 21.06 2.50
N THR A 27 -5.56 20.76 1.20
CA THR A 27 -5.92 19.43 0.69
C THR A 27 -4.97 18.35 1.18
N VAL A 28 -3.65 18.63 1.14
CA VAL A 28 -2.61 17.70 1.59
C VAL A 28 -2.71 17.45 3.10
N VAL A 29 -2.86 18.51 3.90
CA VAL A 29 -3.03 18.40 5.35
C VAL A 29 -4.28 17.59 5.70
N LEU A 30 -5.40 17.85 5.03
CA LEU A 30 -6.63 17.07 5.21
C LEU A 30 -6.49 15.63 4.73
N SER A 31 -5.66 15.37 3.71
CA SER A 31 -5.38 14.00 3.25
C SER A 31 -4.58 13.22 4.31
N PHE A 32 -3.58 13.84 4.92
CA PHE A 32 -2.85 13.25 6.06
C PHE A 32 -3.77 12.99 7.25
N LEU A 33 -4.62 13.96 7.59
CA LEU A 33 -5.60 13.81 8.67
C LEU A 33 -6.60 12.68 8.36
N GLY A 34 -7.09 12.60 7.11
CA GLY A 34 -8.02 11.55 6.67
C GLY A 34 -7.42 10.15 6.78
N VAL A 35 -6.17 9.97 6.31
CA VAL A 35 -5.45 8.70 6.49
C VAL A 35 -5.26 8.37 7.95
N TYR A 36 -4.85 9.34 8.78
CA TYR A 36 -4.70 9.15 10.22
C TYR A 36 -5.99 8.68 10.89
N LEU A 37 -7.13 9.31 10.58
CA LEU A 37 -8.43 8.95 11.15
C LEU A 37 -8.89 7.55 10.73
N ILE A 38 -8.66 7.16 9.48
CA ILE A 38 -9.00 5.82 8.99
C ILE A 38 -8.14 4.77 9.68
N VAL A 39 -6.82 4.97 9.73
CA VAL A 39 -5.89 4.06 10.41
C VAL A 39 -6.30 3.93 11.88
N LEU A 40 -6.55 5.03 12.58
CA LEU A 40 -6.95 5.02 13.98
C LEU A 40 -8.25 4.23 14.19
N THR A 41 -9.25 4.47 13.36
CA THR A 41 -10.55 3.79 13.43
C THR A 41 -10.40 2.29 13.18
N GLU A 42 -9.58 1.91 12.20
CA GLU A 42 -9.24 0.52 11.91
C GLU A 42 -8.52 -0.14 13.10
N GLN A 43 -7.57 0.54 13.74
CA GLN A 43 -6.87 0.00 14.91
C GLN A 43 -7.80 -0.21 16.11
N ILE A 44 -8.71 0.74 16.36
CA ILE A 44 -9.73 0.63 17.41
C ILE A 44 -10.64 -0.57 17.13
N LEU A 45 -11.14 -0.68 15.89
CA LEU A 45 -12.02 -1.77 15.47
C LEU A 45 -11.29 -3.12 15.56
N SER A 46 -10.05 -3.20 15.07
CA SER A 46 -9.22 -4.41 15.13
C SER A 46 -8.96 -4.85 16.58
N SER A 47 -8.65 -3.90 17.48
CA SER A 47 -8.46 -4.20 18.90
C SER A 47 -9.74 -4.73 19.54
N TRP A 48 -10.88 -4.11 19.24
CA TRP A 48 -12.18 -4.56 19.73
C TRP A 48 -12.53 -5.96 19.19
N CYS A 49 -12.39 -6.19 17.89
CA CYS A 49 -12.60 -7.49 17.26
C CYS A 49 -11.70 -8.57 17.89
N THR A 50 -10.41 -8.26 18.09
CA THR A 50 -9.45 -9.18 18.70
C THR A 50 -9.88 -9.56 20.12
N LYS A 51 -10.28 -8.59 20.95
CA LYS A 51 -10.78 -8.87 22.32
C LYS A 51 -12.04 -9.74 22.31
N MET A 52 -12.95 -9.52 21.36
CA MET A 52 -14.16 -10.34 21.23
C MET A 52 -13.85 -11.77 20.80
N ILE A 53 -12.92 -11.95 19.85
CA ILE A 53 -12.47 -13.26 19.39
C ILE A 53 -11.79 -14.04 20.52
N TYR A 54 -10.83 -13.43 21.24
CA TYR A 54 -10.14 -14.10 22.33
C TYR A 54 -10.97 -14.28 23.61
N GLY A 55 -12.06 -13.54 23.75
CA GLY A 55 -12.93 -13.59 24.92
C GLY A 55 -14.07 -14.60 24.75
N PRO A 56 -15.34 -14.16 24.75
CA PRO A 56 -16.50 -15.07 24.74
C PRO A 56 -16.54 -16.00 23.53
N TRP A 57 -16.08 -15.53 22.37
CA TRP A 57 -16.21 -16.25 21.11
C TRP A 57 -15.27 -17.46 21.04
N LEU A 58 -14.07 -17.36 21.64
CA LEU A 58 -13.12 -18.47 21.71
C LEU A 58 -13.71 -19.70 22.42
N ASN A 59 -14.52 -19.51 23.47
CA ASN A 59 -15.18 -20.62 24.16
C ASN A 59 -16.22 -21.32 23.28
N TYR A 60 -16.99 -20.56 22.48
CA TYR A 60 -17.93 -21.15 21.52
C TYR A 60 -17.22 -21.88 20.38
N VAL A 61 -16.12 -21.33 19.88
CA VAL A 61 -15.32 -21.95 18.82
C VAL A 61 -14.56 -23.17 19.33
N TYR A 62 -14.03 -23.15 20.55
CA TYR A 62 -13.34 -24.29 21.16
C TYR A 62 -14.24 -25.52 21.29
N ILE A 63 -15.54 -25.31 21.53
CA ILE A 63 -16.55 -26.38 21.56
C ILE A 63 -16.82 -26.94 20.14
N PHE A 64 -16.73 -26.10 19.09
CA PHE A 64 -17.03 -26.48 17.71
C PHE A 64 -15.82 -27.00 16.91
N ALA A 65 -14.63 -26.50 17.21
CA ALA A 65 -13.38 -26.75 16.52
C ALA A 65 -12.37 -27.27 17.54
N TYR A 66 -12.40 -28.59 17.76
CA TYR A 66 -11.54 -29.29 18.70
C TYR A 66 -10.11 -29.44 18.14
N GLU A 67 -9.42 -28.33 17.88
CA GLU A 67 -8.05 -28.37 17.36
C GLU A 67 -7.19 -27.23 17.96
N PRO A 68 -6.07 -27.53 18.64
CA PRO A 68 -5.20 -26.52 19.28
C PRO A 68 -4.50 -25.57 18.28
N THR A 69 -4.51 -25.89 16.99
CA THR A 69 -3.84 -25.14 15.91
C THR A 69 -4.53 -23.83 15.52
N TRP A 70 -5.83 -23.68 15.79
CA TRP A 70 -6.60 -22.47 15.42
C TRP A 70 -6.06 -21.18 16.04
N THR A 71 -5.60 -21.25 17.28
CA THR A 71 -5.01 -20.10 17.98
C THR A 71 -3.77 -19.58 17.26
N THR A 72 -2.97 -20.48 16.67
CA THR A 72 -1.80 -20.14 15.87
C THR A 72 -2.19 -19.43 14.57
N HIS A 73 -3.19 -19.94 13.84
CA HIS A 73 -3.64 -19.33 12.60
C HIS A 73 -4.28 -17.95 12.81
N LEU A 74 -5.03 -17.79 13.91
CA LEU A 74 -5.57 -16.50 14.34
C LEU A 74 -4.45 -15.50 14.67
N ASN A 75 -3.44 -15.94 15.43
CA ASN A 75 -2.26 -15.12 15.72
C ASN A 75 -1.59 -14.64 14.42
N TYR A 76 -1.40 -15.52 13.45
CA TYR A 76 -0.81 -15.13 12.16
C TYR A 76 -1.64 -14.08 11.42
N ALA A 77 -2.97 -14.24 11.37
CA ALA A 77 -3.85 -13.26 10.73
C ALA A 77 -3.77 -11.90 11.44
N ILE A 78 -3.79 -11.89 12.76
CA ILE A 78 -3.74 -10.67 13.57
C ILE A 78 -2.40 -9.95 13.41
N TYR A 79 -1.27 -10.65 13.53
CA TYR A 79 0.04 -10.03 13.35
C TYR A 79 0.23 -9.50 11.93
N THR A 80 -0.20 -10.25 10.92
CA THR A 80 -0.15 -9.82 9.52
C THR A 80 -0.98 -8.56 9.32
N TRP A 81 -2.20 -8.51 9.86
CA TRP A 81 -3.09 -7.35 9.77
C TRP A 81 -2.43 -6.07 10.30
N TYR A 82 -1.80 -6.14 11.49
CA TYR A 82 -1.11 -5.00 12.09
C TYR A 82 0.12 -4.56 11.30
N ILE A 83 0.95 -5.51 10.86
CA ILE A 83 2.16 -5.20 10.06
C ILE A 83 1.76 -4.54 8.74
N THR A 84 0.79 -5.10 8.03
CA THR A 84 0.38 -4.57 6.73
C THR A 84 -0.34 -3.23 6.85
N SER A 85 -1.04 -2.98 7.96
CA SER A 85 -1.65 -1.68 8.27
C SER A 85 -0.58 -0.58 8.40
N VAL A 86 0.51 -0.86 9.13
CA VAL A 86 1.65 0.07 9.24
C VAL A 86 2.31 0.30 7.88
N CYS A 87 2.56 -0.75 7.10
CA CYS A 87 3.12 -0.63 5.75
C CYS A 87 2.20 0.17 4.80
N ALA A 88 0.89 -0.02 4.88
CA ALA A 88 -0.09 0.72 4.10
C ALA A 88 -0.16 2.20 4.49
N ALA A 89 -0.05 2.51 5.78
CA ALA A 89 0.00 3.88 6.29
C ALA A 89 1.26 4.60 5.77
N ILE A 90 2.43 3.96 5.87
CA ILE A 90 3.69 4.50 5.33
C ILE A 90 3.58 4.71 3.81
N SER A 91 3.02 3.73 3.08
CA SER A 91 2.81 3.85 1.64
C SER A 91 1.89 5.03 1.28
N SER A 92 0.86 5.26 2.08
CA SER A 92 -0.06 6.40 1.89
C SER A 92 0.62 7.73 2.14
N VAL A 93 1.47 7.84 3.17
CA VAL A 93 2.31 9.02 3.42
C VAL A 93 3.23 9.29 2.23
N ILE A 94 3.93 8.26 1.73
CA ILE A 94 4.80 8.35 0.55
C ILE A 94 4.01 8.83 -0.67
N ASN A 95 2.80 8.29 -0.90
CA ASN A 95 1.96 8.69 -2.01
C ASN A 95 1.53 10.17 -1.92
N ILE A 96 1.12 10.64 -0.73
CA ILE A 96 0.78 12.06 -0.52
C ILE A 96 2.01 12.95 -0.78
N SER A 97 3.19 12.57 -0.29
CA SER A 97 4.43 13.29 -0.56
C SER A 97 4.77 13.32 -2.05
N HIS A 98 4.58 12.20 -2.76
CA HIS A 98 4.77 12.13 -4.21
C HIS A 98 3.84 13.09 -4.95
N VAL A 99 2.56 13.17 -4.56
CA VAL A 99 1.60 14.11 -5.16
C VAL A 99 2.10 15.55 -5.05
N MET A 100 2.69 15.95 -3.92
CA MET A 100 3.26 17.30 -3.76
C MET A 100 4.43 17.56 -4.71
N VAL A 101 5.34 16.58 -4.84
CA VAL A 101 6.52 16.68 -5.71
C VAL A 101 6.09 16.80 -7.18
N TYR A 102 5.15 15.95 -7.61
CA TYR A 102 4.62 15.98 -8.98
C TYR A 102 3.81 17.24 -9.25
N TYR A 103 3.00 17.71 -8.31
CA TYR A 103 2.26 18.96 -8.44
C TYR A 103 3.21 20.12 -8.77
N ARG A 104 4.30 20.26 -8.00
CA ARG A 104 5.30 21.30 -8.25
C ARG A 104 5.94 21.16 -9.63
N LYS A 105 6.31 19.94 -10.02
CA LYS A 105 6.90 19.66 -11.34
C LYS A 105 5.95 20.08 -12.48
N HIS A 106 4.66 19.73 -12.36
CA HIS A 106 3.66 20.03 -13.36
C HIS A 106 3.36 21.53 -13.46
N ILE A 107 3.28 22.24 -12.34
CA ILE A 107 3.06 23.70 -12.34
C ILE A 107 4.25 24.44 -12.95
N LYS A 108 5.49 24.04 -12.64
CA LYS A 108 6.68 24.65 -13.25
C LYS A 108 6.73 24.45 -14.77
N SER A 109 6.44 23.23 -15.22
CA SER A 109 6.32 22.92 -16.65
C SER A 109 5.25 23.80 -17.31
N LEU A 110 4.11 23.99 -16.64
CA LEU A 110 3.03 24.82 -17.15
C LEU A 110 3.43 26.31 -17.25
N TRP A 111 4.19 26.83 -16.27
CA TRP A 111 4.75 28.19 -16.32
C TRP A 111 5.77 28.37 -17.45
N ALA A 112 6.54 27.34 -17.78
CA ALA A 112 7.45 27.34 -18.92
C ALA A 112 6.72 27.20 -20.28
N GLY A 113 5.40 27.02 -20.29
CA GLY A 113 4.61 26.78 -21.50
C GLY A 113 4.74 25.35 -22.06
N GLU A 114 5.44 24.45 -21.35
CA GLU A 114 5.60 23.06 -21.74
C GLU A 114 4.30 22.27 -21.47
N LYS A 115 3.60 21.89 -22.54
CA LYS A 115 2.29 21.21 -22.47
C LYS A 115 2.38 19.68 -22.35
N GLN A 116 3.55 19.14 -22.04
CA GLN A 116 3.81 17.69 -21.98
C GLN A 116 2.90 16.94 -20.98
N TYR A 117 2.48 17.60 -19.90
CA TYR A 117 1.62 17.02 -18.87
C TYR A 117 0.12 17.30 -19.10
N LEU A 118 -0.24 18.05 -20.14
CA LEU A 118 -1.63 18.31 -20.48
C LEU A 118 -2.20 17.16 -21.33
N PRO A 119 -3.46 16.76 -21.09
CA PRO A 119 -4.14 15.83 -21.98
C PRO A 119 -4.17 16.36 -23.42
N LYS A 120 -3.92 15.49 -24.42
CA LYS A 120 -3.97 15.86 -25.84
C LYS A 120 -5.35 16.41 -26.28
N THR A 121 -6.40 16.06 -25.54
CA THR A 121 -7.80 16.48 -25.76
C THR A 121 -8.21 17.71 -24.95
N PHE A 122 -7.25 18.42 -24.33
CA PHE A 122 -7.58 19.56 -23.46
C PHE A 122 -8.21 20.72 -24.24
N THR A 123 -9.51 20.95 -24.02
CA THR A 123 -10.23 22.13 -24.51
C THR A 123 -10.49 23.11 -23.37
N LEU A 124 -10.12 24.37 -23.54
CA LEU A 124 -10.35 25.44 -22.55
C LEU A 124 -11.83 25.81 -22.47
N LYS A 125 -12.54 25.19 -21.53
CA LYS A 125 -13.90 25.58 -21.13
C LYS A 125 -13.85 26.17 -19.71
N PRO A 126 -13.96 27.50 -19.53
CA PRO A 126 -13.77 28.16 -18.25
C PRO A 126 -14.65 27.59 -17.12
N ALA A 127 -15.94 27.38 -17.39
CA ALA A 127 -16.88 26.82 -16.42
C ALA A 127 -16.46 25.41 -15.94
N VAL A 128 -16.00 24.56 -16.86
CA VAL A 128 -15.55 23.19 -16.54
C VAL A 128 -14.26 23.23 -15.72
N SER A 129 -13.34 24.15 -16.05
CA SER A 129 -12.09 24.33 -15.31
C SER A 129 -12.32 24.79 -13.87
N VAL A 130 -13.22 25.75 -13.66
CA VAL A 130 -13.58 26.24 -12.32
C VAL A 130 -14.27 25.14 -11.52
N ALA A 131 -15.21 24.41 -12.12
CA ALA A 131 -15.88 23.29 -11.47
C ALA A 131 -14.87 22.18 -11.07
N GLY A 132 -13.91 21.86 -11.94
CA GLY A 132 -12.84 20.90 -11.64
C GLY A 132 -11.95 21.34 -10.48
N LEU A 133 -11.58 22.62 -10.43
CA LEU A 133 -10.79 23.19 -9.33
C LEU A 133 -11.52 23.11 -7.97
N LEU A 134 -12.84 23.29 -7.97
CA LEU A 134 -13.65 23.19 -6.76
C LEU A 134 -13.80 21.74 -6.28
N LYS A 135 -13.94 20.78 -7.20
CA LYS A 135 -14.12 19.36 -6.87
C LYS A 135 -12.80 18.66 -6.48
N TYR A 136 -11.67 19.12 -7.00
CA TYR A 136 -10.37 18.46 -6.84
C TYR A 136 -10.01 18.12 -5.38
N PRO A 137 -10.10 19.03 -4.40
CA PRO A 137 -9.74 18.71 -3.02
C PRO A 137 -10.52 17.54 -2.42
N GLY A 138 -11.85 17.53 -2.61
CA GLY A 138 -12.72 16.48 -2.09
C GLY A 138 -12.40 15.12 -2.72
N TYR A 139 -12.24 15.07 -4.04
CA TYR A 139 -11.83 13.84 -4.72
C TYR A 139 -10.46 13.36 -4.26
N GLN A 140 -9.48 14.26 -4.13
CA GLN A 140 -8.12 13.89 -3.72
C GLN A 140 -8.11 13.25 -2.32
N ILE A 141 -8.82 13.84 -1.36
CA ILE A 141 -8.91 13.32 0.01
C ILE A 141 -9.61 11.95 -0.01
N ALA A 142 -10.75 11.84 -0.70
CA ALA A 142 -11.50 10.58 -0.80
C ALA A 142 -10.68 9.46 -1.44
N PHE A 143 -9.99 9.73 -2.56
CA PHE A 143 -9.15 8.72 -3.23
C PHE A 143 -7.93 8.33 -2.40
N THR A 144 -7.37 9.25 -1.62
CA THR A 144 -6.27 8.91 -0.70
C THR A 144 -6.75 7.94 0.38
N MET A 145 -7.93 8.20 0.94
CA MET A 145 -8.58 7.34 1.93
C MET A 145 -8.93 5.95 1.38
N TRP A 146 -9.58 5.89 0.21
CA TRP A 146 -9.86 4.62 -0.48
C TRP A 146 -8.60 3.88 -0.92
N GLY A 147 -7.58 4.63 -1.35
CA GLY A 147 -6.29 4.08 -1.75
C GLY A 147 -5.62 3.35 -0.60
N TYR A 148 -5.65 3.91 0.61
CA TYR A 148 -5.17 3.24 1.83
C TYR A 148 -5.87 1.90 2.03
N LEU A 149 -7.21 1.86 1.99
CA LEU A 149 -7.99 0.64 2.22
C LEU A 149 -7.65 -0.46 1.21
N ILE A 150 -7.60 -0.12 -0.09
CA ILE A 150 -7.30 -1.08 -1.16
C ILE A 150 -5.87 -1.63 -1.00
N VAL A 151 -4.91 -0.74 -0.74
CA VAL A 151 -3.51 -1.11 -0.59
C VAL A 151 -3.30 -1.97 0.66
N HIS A 152 -3.98 -1.67 1.76
CA HIS A 152 -3.95 -2.48 2.98
C HIS A 152 -4.52 -3.88 2.75
N LEU A 153 -5.69 -3.99 2.12
CA LEU A 153 -6.29 -5.30 1.78
C LEU A 153 -5.40 -6.11 0.82
N GLY A 154 -4.80 -5.46 -0.17
CA GLY A 154 -3.84 -6.09 -1.08
C GLY A 154 -2.59 -6.58 -0.36
N MET A 155 -2.02 -5.78 0.54
CA MET A 155 -0.87 -6.19 1.34
C MET A 155 -1.21 -7.28 2.35
N PHE A 156 -2.41 -7.25 2.93
CA PHE A 156 -2.87 -8.28 3.85
C PHE A 156 -2.99 -9.64 3.16
N THR A 157 -3.62 -9.69 1.98
CA THR A 157 -3.73 -10.94 1.22
C THR A 157 -2.36 -11.49 0.81
N ALA A 158 -1.47 -10.62 0.30
CA ALA A 158 -0.09 -11.01 0.01
C ALA A 158 0.68 -11.47 1.26
N GLY A 159 0.50 -10.79 2.38
CA GLY A 159 1.11 -11.14 3.68
C GLY A 159 0.66 -12.51 4.17
N MET A 160 -0.64 -12.83 4.06
CA MET A 160 -1.16 -14.15 4.42
C MET A 160 -0.59 -15.26 3.54
N VAL A 161 -0.40 -15.01 2.24
CA VAL A 161 0.30 -15.96 1.35
C VAL A 161 1.73 -16.20 1.82
N VAL A 162 2.47 -15.15 2.20
CA VAL A 162 3.83 -15.29 2.74
C VAL A 162 3.85 -16.05 4.06
N VAL A 163 2.91 -15.77 4.96
CA VAL A 163 2.79 -16.51 6.24
C VAL A 163 2.68 -18.01 5.98
N TYR A 164 1.78 -18.43 5.09
CA TYR A 164 1.52 -19.85 4.89
C TYR A 164 2.59 -20.55 4.04
N LEU A 165 3.18 -19.87 3.07
CA LEU A 165 4.22 -20.46 2.22
C LEU A 165 5.62 -20.44 2.84
N VAL A 166 5.88 -19.50 3.76
CA VAL A 166 7.21 -19.26 4.33
C VAL A 166 7.21 -19.45 5.84
N ILE A 167 6.38 -18.72 6.57
CA ILE A 167 6.48 -18.67 8.04
C ILE A 167 5.99 -19.97 8.71
N SER A 168 4.85 -20.53 8.30
CA SER A 168 4.33 -21.78 8.86
C SER A 168 5.29 -22.97 8.68
N PRO A 169 5.79 -23.27 7.46
CA PRO A 169 6.68 -24.41 7.27
C PRO A 169 8.03 -24.22 7.98
N ILE A 170 8.57 -22.99 8.04
CA ILE A 170 9.79 -22.71 8.81
C ILE A 170 9.59 -22.98 10.30
N ARG A 171 8.41 -22.65 10.85
CA ARG A 171 8.11 -22.90 12.27
C ARG A 171 7.95 -24.38 12.59
N GLU A 172 7.29 -25.14 11.71
CA GLU A 172 6.96 -26.55 11.94
C GLU A 172 8.14 -27.48 11.66
N ASN A 173 8.83 -27.28 10.54
CA ASN A 173 9.87 -28.19 10.05
C ASN A 173 11.28 -27.64 10.20
N GLY A 174 11.43 -26.35 10.51
CA GLY A 174 12.71 -25.64 10.57
C GLY A 174 13.10 -24.96 9.25
N PHE A 175 14.03 -24.01 9.32
CA PHE A 175 14.45 -23.24 8.15
C PHE A 175 15.17 -24.09 7.08
N LEU A 176 16.01 -25.04 7.50
CA LEU A 176 16.82 -25.84 6.59
C LEU A 176 15.97 -26.78 5.73
N SER A 177 14.97 -27.44 6.32
CA SER A 177 14.04 -28.32 5.61
C SER A 177 13.20 -27.53 4.61
N TRP A 178 12.62 -26.40 5.02
CA TRP A 178 11.90 -25.51 4.13
C TRP A 178 12.76 -25.02 2.95
N LEU A 179 14.02 -24.67 3.20
CA LEU A 179 14.94 -24.22 2.15
C LEU A 179 15.24 -25.35 1.14
N LEU A 180 15.46 -26.57 1.63
CA LEU A 180 15.69 -27.74 0.77
C LEU A 180 14.45 -28.09 -0.06
N ASP A 181 13.25 -28.02 0.53
CA ASP A 181 11.98 -28.22 -0.17
C ASP A 181 11.78 -27.18 -1.27
N LEU A 182 12.10 -25.91 -0.98
CA LEU A 182 12.05 -24.83 -1.96
C LEU A 182 13.04 -25.04 -3.11
N ILE A 183 14.29 -25.41 -2.80
CA ILE A 183 15.31 -25.70 -3.81
C ILE A 183 14.87 -26.88 -4.69
N THR A 184 14.30 -27.92 -4.10
CA THR A 184 13.80 -29.10 -4.82
C THR A 184 12.65 -28.73 -5.74
N PHE A 185 11.68 -27.94 -5.25
CA PHE A 185 10.56 -27.44 -6.04
C PHE A 185 11.02 -26.61 -7.24
N LEU A 186 11.96 -25.68 -7.02
CA LEU A 186 12.53 -24.85 -8.08
C LEU A 186 13.33 -25.69 -9.09
N TYR A 187 14.12 -26.65 -8.61
CA TYR A 187 14.89 -27.56 -9.47
C TYR A 187 13.98 -28.36 -10.41
N VAL A 188 12.90 -28.96 -9.88
CA VAL A 188 11.94 -29.72 -10.69
C VAL A 188 11.23 -28.83 -11.70
N THR A 189 10.80 -27.64 -11.30
CA THR A 189 10.09 -26.70 -12.19
C THR A 189 10.99 -26.25 -13.34
N VAL A 190 12.25 -25.91 -13.04
CA VAL A 190 13.24 -25.53 -14.05
C VAL A 190 13.58 -26.70 -14.96
N TYR A 191 13.80 -27.90 -14.40
CA TYR A 191 14.08 -29.11 -15.18
C TYR A 191 12.95 -29.40 -16.19
N GLN A 192 11.69 -29.35 -15.74
CA GLN A 192 10.52 -29.57 -16.60
C GLN A 192 10.37 -28.52 -17.71
N SER A 193 10.81 -27.28 -17.47
CA SER A 193 10.79 -26.22 -18.50
C SER A 193 11.88 -26.40 -19.57
N ILE A 194 12.98 -27.09 -19.24
CA ILE A 194 14.12 -27.28 -20.14
C ILE A 194 13.95 -28.55 -20.99
N THR A 195 13.33 -29.61 -20.46
CA THR A 195 13.06 -30.83 -21.24
C THR A 195 11.89 -30.64 -22.21
N PRO A 196 12.09 -30.70 -23.54
CA PRO A 196 11.00 -30.63 -24.49
C PRO A 196 10.09 -31.85 -24.32
N LYS A 197 8.78 -31.61 -24.20
CA LYS A 197 7.77 -32.69 -24.24
C LYS A 197 7.97 -33.49 -25.53
N GLN A 198 8.45 -34.73 -25.44
CA GLN A 198 8.38 -35.68 -26.54
C GLN A 198 6.91 -35.80 -26.94
N LYS A 199 6.58 -35.33 -28.15
CA LYS A 199 5.27 -35.58 -28.76
C LYS A 199 5.16 -37.10 -28.94
N VAL A 200 4.27 -37.72 -28.18
CA VAL A 200 3.85 -39.09 -28.39
C VAL A 200 3.12 -39.11 -29.74
N VAL A 201 3.70 -39.82 -30.71
CA VAL A 201 3.11 -40.15 -32.02
C VAL A 201 2.23 -41.37 -31.86
#